data_AF-K8GMV3-F1
#
_entry.id   AF-K8GMV3-F1
#
_cell.length_a   1.000
_cell.length_b   1.000
_cell.length_c   1.000
_cell.angle_alpha   90.00
_cell.angle_beta   90.00
_cell.angle_gamma   90.00
#
_symmetry.space_group_name_H-M   'P 1'
#
loop_
_entity.id
_entity.type
_entity.pdbx_description
1 polymer ?
#
loop_
_entity_poly.entity_id
_entity_poly.type
_entity_poly.pdbx_seq_one_letter_code
_entity_poly.pdbx_strand_id
1 'polypeptide(L)'
;MFLEINNFMKKQLFAALTAVATVAIGAVEAKADVIWGQANSPVPYENAEPFIGTQLDGLTETQLNVPWSVGCPSESSSSVARVYGFADFNQDGNKDVLYHLSDGDVYIALGTGAWNTYSSCVLLQNVPLDWYAVPAKLVGDGHVDIAWHNKSSGAFGLWEMNGTAVAGYAGVSGADTIPPEWILSASSDFNADGKDDLVWRNTTSGQNAIWVLDNGTIVDVKFLTDVPSGWYIRGAGDYNGDGKPDLLWWSPSAAPDGLTAVWVLNEYLQITAAPLLTSPGANYIPLGGWD
;
A
#
# COMPACT_ATOMS: atom_id res chain seq x y z
N MET A 1 3.38 -20.92 39.59
CA MET A 1 2.16 -20.12 39.33
C MET A 1 2.34 -19.02 38.27
N PHE A 2 3.55 -18.81 37.71
CA PHE A 2 3.77 -17.86 36.59
C PHE A 2 3.89 -18.55 35.21
N LEU A 3 3.82 -19.88 35.16
CA LEU A 3 3.94 -20.66 33.92
C LEU A 3 2.59 -21.13 33.34
N GLU A 4 1.49 -20.99 34.10
CA GLU A 4 0.13 -21.38 33.64
C GLU A 4 -0.68 -20.22 33.05
N ILE A 5 -0.26 -18.97 33.24
CA ILE A 5 -0.95 -17.78 32.69
C ILE A 5 -0.68 -17.65 31.16
N ASN A 6 0.49 -18.09 30.68
CA ASN A 6 0.85 -17.96 29.26
C ASN A 6 0.13 -18.93 28.32
N ASN A 7 -0.38 -20.07 28.83
CA ASN A 7 -1.15 -21.01 28.01
C ASN A 7 -2.65 -20.69 27.99
N PHE A 8 -3.16 -19.91 28.97
CA PHE A 8 -4.54 -19.44 28.98
C PHE A 8 -4.76 -18.30 27.97
N MET A 9 -3.79 -17.39 27.83
CA MET A 9 -3.87 -16.30 26.83
C MET A 9 -3.66 -16.79 25.38
N LYS A 10 -2.84 -17.84 25.16
CA LYS A 10 -2.66 -18.45 23.82
C LYS A 10 -3.87 -19.25 23.34
N LYS A 11 -4.69 -19.80 24.25
CA LYS A 11 -5.95 -20.51 23.89
C LYS A 11 -7.14 -19.56 23.67
N GLN A 12 -7.15 -18.39 24.29
CA GLN A 12 -8.19 -17.38 24.06
C GLN A 12 -8.05 -16.66 22.71
N LEU A 13 -6.83 -16.60 22.14
CA LEU A 13 -6.60 -16.02 20.83
C LEU A 13 -7.14 -16.86 19.66
N PHE A 14 -7.41 -18.16 19.87
CA PHE A 14 -8.06 -19.03 18.87
C PHE A 14 -9.60 -19.09 19.01
N ALA A 15 -10.17 -18.62 20.13
CA ALA A 15 -11.62 -18.59 20.35
C ALA A 15 -12.27 -17.28 19.89
N ALA A 16 -11.51 -16.19 19.77
CA ALA A 16 -12.02 -14.90 19.29
C ALA A 16 -12.37 -14.89 17.78
N LEU A 17 -11.98 -15.91 17.01
CA LEU A 17 -12.36 -16.03 15.60
C LEU A 17 -13.72 -16.72 15.37
N THR A 18 -14.39 -17.23 16.41
CA THR A 18 -15.68 -17.96 16.26
C THR A 18 -16.82 -17.52 17.17
N ALA A 19 -16.66 -16.46 17.96
CA ALA A 19 -17.75 -15.94 18.80
C ALA A 19 -17.70 -14.42 18.94
N VAL A 20 -17.92 -13.70 17.85
CA VAL A 20 -18.50 -12.36 17.92
C VAL A 20 -19.91 -12.47 17.36
N ALA A 21 -20.87 -12.05 18.17
CA ALA A 21 -22.29 -12.04 17.82
C ALA A 21 -22.46 -11.45 16.43
N THR A 22 -23.09 -12.21 15.53
CA THR A 22 -23.56 -11.75 14.24
C THR A 22 -24.64 -10.69 14.50
N VAL A 23 -24.24 -9.45 14.78
CA VAL A 23 -25.01 -8.33 14.27
C VAL A 23 -24.88 -8.48 12.77
N ALA A 24 -26.00 -8.76 12.09
CA ALA A 24 -26.05 -8.74 10.65
C ALA A 24 -25.75 -7.31 10.19
N ILE A 25 -24.46 -6.96 10.11
CA ILE A 25 -24.00 -5.88 9.27
C ILE A 25 -24.18 -6.48 7.88
N GLY A 26 -25.25 -6.06 7.19
CA GLY A 26 -25.47 -6.45 5.79
C GLY A 26 -24.18 -6.24 5.02
N ALA A 27 -23.91 -7.11 4.04
CA ALA A 27 -22.70 -7.06 3.22
C ALA A 27 -22.35 -5.61 2.90
N VAL A 28 -21.32 -5.08 3.57
CA VAL A 28 -20.78 -3.77 3.25
C VAL A 28 -20.05 -4.03 1.95
N GLU A 29 -20.68 -3.69 0.83
CA GLU A 29 -19.94 -3.49 -0.41
C GLU A 29 -18.84 -2.50 -0.07
N ALA A 30 -17.57 -2.91 -0.23
CA ALA A 30 -16.47 -1.99 0.00
C ALA A 30 -16.70 -0.75 -0.86
N LYS A 31 -16.73 0.43 -0.24
CA LYS A 31 -16.99 1.68 -0.98
C LYS A 31 -15.74 2.21 -1.65
N ALA A 32 -14.58 1.99 -1.03
CA ALA A 32 -13.30 2.13 -1.69
C ALA A 32 -13.08 1.00 -2.72
N ASP A 33 -12.68 1.39 -3.93
CA ASP A 33 -12.34 0.46 -5.00
C ASP A 33 -11.03 -0.26 -4.67
N VAL A 34 -11.02 -1.59 -4.82
CA VAL A 34 -9.77 -2.36 -4.79
C VAL A 34 -9.31 -2.59 -6.21
N ILE A 35 -8.06 -2.23 -6.51
CA ILE A 35 -7.43 -2.68 -7.75
C ILE A 35 -7.06 -4.14 -7.62
N TRP A 36 -7.48 -4.93 -8.61
CA TRP A 36 -7.05 -6.31 -8.74
C TRP A 36 -6.18 -6.49 -9.99
N GLY A 37 -4.97 -7.00 -9.80
CA GLY A 37 -4.13 -7.53 -10.87
C GLY A 37 -4.37 -9.03 -11.03
N GLN A 38 -4.43 -9.54 -12.26
CA GLN A 38 -4.60 -10.97 -12.54
C GLN A 38 -3.26 -11.61 -12.91
N ALA A 39 -2.76 -12.53 -12.08
CA ALA A 39 -1.55 -13.28 -12.38
C ALA A 39 -1.83 -14.48 -13.29
N ASN A 40 -0.98 -14.68 -14.31
CA ASN A 40 -1.08 -15.78 -15.27
C ASN A 40 -0.75 -17.18 -14.72
N SER A 41 -0.24 -17.26 -13.48
CA SER A 41 0.08 -18.48 -12.76
C SER A 41 -0.09 -18.22 -11.26
N PRO A 42 -0.39 -19.25 -10.44
CA PRO A 42 -0.24 -19.14 -8.99
C PRO A 42 1.14 -18.58 -8.69
N VAL A 43 1.20 -17.49 -7.91
CA VAL A 43 2.46 -16.82 -7.58
C VAL A 43 3.35 -17.86 -6.89
N PRO A 44 4.49 -18.27 -7.48
CA PRO A 44 5.29 -19.35 -6.92
C PRO A 44 5.83 -18.90 -5.56
N TYR A 45 5.47 -19.68 -4.56
CA TYR A 45 5.53 -19.37 -3.14
C TYR A 45 6.92 -19.18 -2.54
N GLU A 46 8.00 -19.41 -3.28
CA GLU A 46 9.25 -19.85 -2.64
C GLU A 46 10.48 -18.98 -2.82
N ASN A 47 10.59 -18.04 -3.77
CA ASN A 47 11.84 -17.25 -3.91
C ASN A 47 11.67 -15.83 -4.49
N ALA A 48 10.47 -15.24 -4.45
CA ALA A 48 10.32 -13.81 -4.72
C ALA A 48 10.63 -13.05 -3.42
N GLU A 49 11.64 -12.17 -3.42
CA GLU A 49 11.78 -11.10 -2.42
C GLU A 49 10.43 -10.39 -2.34
N PRO A 50 9.59 -10.64 -1.32
CA PRO A 50 8.16 -10.57 -1.56
C PRO A 50 7.66 -9.18 -1.19
N PHE A 51 7.13 -8.47 -2.18
CA PHE A 51 6.00 -7.53 -2.05
C PHE A 51 6.13 -6.50 -0.91
N ILE A 52 6.76 -5.37 -1.20
CA ILE A 52 7.00 -4.30 -0.23
C ILE A 52 5.78 -3.34 -0.23
N GLY A 53 4.80 -3.54 0.65
CA GLY A 53 3.64 -2.64 0.74
C GLY A 53 2.65 -2.79 -0.43
N THR A 54 2.15 -1.68 -1.01
CA THR A 54 1.44 -1.65 -2.31
C THR A 54 2.23 -2.30 -3.46
N GLN A 55 3.53 -2.56 -3.26
CA GLN A 55 4.46 -2.87 -4.35
C GLN A 55 4.49 -4.35 -4.71
N LEU A 56 4.85 -4.59 -5.97
CA LEU A 56 4.88 -5.90 -6.61
C LEU A 56 6.30 -6.15 -7.13
N ASP A 57 7.11 -6.81 -6.32
CA ASP A 57 8.41 -7.31 -6.79
C ASP A 57 8.20 -8.67 -7.48
N GLY A 58 8.81 -8.85 -8.65
CA GLY A 58 8.89 -10.14 -9.35
C GLY A 58 7.69 -10.54 -10.21
N LEU A 59 6.78 -9.62 -10.53
CA LEU A 59 5.73 -9.88 -11.53
C LEU A 59 6.23 -9.50 -12.93
N THR A 60 6.21 -10.47 -13.85
CA THR A 60 6.45 -10.20 -15.27
C THR A 60 5.31 -9.37 -15.89
N GLU A 61 5.55 -8.71 -17.02
CA GLU A 61 4.55 -7.97 -17.84
C GLU A 61 3.21 -8.71 -17.98
N THR A 62 3.27 -10.04 -18.03
CA THR A 62 2.10 -10.90 -18.20
C THR A 62 1.34 -11.21 -16.89
N GLN A 63 1.96 -11.07 -15.71
CA GLN A 63 1.37 -11.39 -14.40
C GLN A 63 0.74 -10.19 -13.69
N LEU A 64 1.05 -8.97 -14.12
CA LEU A 64 0.47 -7.76 -13.56
C LEU A 64 -0.87 -7.42 -14.21
N ASN A 65 -1.10 -7.87 -15.46
CA ASN A 65 -2.24 -7.47 -16.29
C ASN A 65 -2.55 -5.97 -16.14
N VAL A 66 -1.47 -5.17 -16.04
CA VAL A 66 -1.40 -3.73 -16.26
C VAL A 66 -0.88 -3.63 -17.70
N PRO A 67 -1.74 -3.83 -18.71
CA PRO A 67 -1.40 -3.84 -20.11
C PRO A 67 -1.09 -2.40 -20.50
N TRP A 68 0.18 -2.15 -20.79
CA TRP A 68 0.63 -0.93 -21.42
C TRP A 68 0.07 -0.86 -22.85
N SER A 69 -1.17 -0.39 -23.02
CA SER A 69 -1.68 -0.08 -24.36
C SER A 69 -1.27 1.36 -24.75
N VAL A 70 -0.36 1.40 -25.72
CA VAL A 70 0.08 2.51 -26.60
C VAL A 70 0.77 3.72 -25.94
N GLY A 71 2.10 3.70 -25.92
CA GLY A 71 2.94 4.91 -25.88
C GLY A 71 3.76 5.14 -24.61
N CYS A 72 3.46 4.43 -23.53
CA CYS A 72 4.23 4.49 -22.29
C CYS A 72 5.46 3.57 -22.33
N PRO A 73 6.63 4.01 -21.83
CA PRO A 73 7.80 3.14 -21.70
C PRO A 73 7.48 1.93 -20.85
N SER A 74 7.81 0.75 -21.38
CA SER A 74 7.55 -0.54 -20.76
C SER A 74 8.77 -1.44 -20.85
N GLU A 75 8.78 -2.45 -20.00
CA GLU A 75 9.83 -3.44 -19.90
C GLU A 75 9.40 -4.74 -20.58
N SER A 76 10.34 -5.43 -21.22
CA SER A 76 10.09 -6.79 -21.72
C SER A 76 9.79 -7.74 -20.55
N SER A 77 9.11 -8.86 -20.84
CA SER A 77 8.68 -9.87 -19.85
C SER A 77 9.76 -10.46 -18.91
N SER A 78 11.03 -10.10 -19.05
CA SER A 78 12.15 -10.51 -18.17
C SER A 78 12.69 -9.41 -17.26
N SER A 79 12.19 -8.18 -17.33
CA SER A 79 12.64 -7.03 -16.53
C SER A 79 11.54 -6.60 -15.55
N VAL A 80 11.95 -6.13 -14.36
CA VAL A 80 11.01 -5.80 -13.27
C VAL A 80 10.63 -4.34 -13.34
N ALA A 81 9.46 -4.04 -13.92
CA ALA A 81 8.78 -2.78 -13.66
C ALA A 81 8.07 -2.88 -12.29
N ARG A 82 8.19 -1.85 -11.46
CA ARG A 82 7.55 -1.75 -10.14
C ARG A 82 6.45 -0.70 -10.16
N VAL A 83 5.27 -1.04 -9.67
CA VAL A 83 4.21 -0.07 -9.40
C VAL A 83 4.30 0.36 -7.95
N TYR A 84 4.36 1.67 -7.71
CA TYR A 84 4.43 2.25 -6.36
C TYR A 84 3.05 2.57 -5.80
N GLY A 85 2.11 2.99 -6.66
CA GLY A 85 0.75 3.26 -6.25
C GLY A 85 -0.04 4.02 -7.30
N PHE A 86 -1.26 4.38 -6.92
CA PHE A 86 -2.26 5.01 -7.76
C PHE A 86 -2.70 6.31 -7.12
N ALA A 87 -2.74 7.38 -7.90
CA ALA A 87 -3.20 8.69 -7.44
C ALA A 87 -3.53 9.59 -8.64
N ASP A 88 -4.38 10.59 -8.46
CA ASP A 88 -4.68 11.58 -9.49
C ASP A 88 -3.63 12.70 -9.44
N PHE A 89 -2.51 12.52 -10.17
CA PHE A 89 -1.41 13.47 -10.18
C PHE A 89 -1.75 14.70 -11.02
N ASN A 90 -2.54 14.55 -12.09
CA ASN A 90 -2.89 15.65 -12.99
C ASN A 90 -4.21 16.36 -12.64
N GLN A 91 -4.93 15.91 -11.62
CA GLN A 91 -6.22 16.43 -11.13
C GLN A 91 -7.34 16.37 -12.18
N ASP A 92 -7.30 15.41 -13.10
CA ASP A 92 -8.34 15.22 -14.12
C ASP A 92 -9.52 14.36 -13.64
N GLY A 93 -9.46 13.87 -12.40
CA GLY A 93 -10.46 13.02 -11.77
C GLY A 93 -10.24 11.53 -12.03
N ASN A 94 -9.26 11.16 -12.86
CA ASN A 94 -8.86 9.77 -13.09
C ASN A 94 -7.60 9.45 -12.29
N LYS A 95 -7.45 8.18 -11.91
CA LYS A 95 -6.25 7.74 -11.22
C LYS A 95 -5.13 7.50 -12.25
N ASP A 96 -3.97 8.06 -11.96
CA ASP A 96 -2.72 7.81 -12.65
C ASP A 96 -1.91 6.74 -11.91
N VAL A 97 -0.85 6.25 -12.55
CA VAL A 97 0.02 5.21 -12.00
C VAL A 97 1.43 5.74 -11.83
N LEU A 98 1.96 5.68 -10.61
CA LEU A 98 3.38 5.91 -10.35
C LEU A 98 4.12 4.57 -10.46
N TYR A 99 5.09 4.48 -11.35
CA TYR A 99 5.84 3.26 -11.58
C TYR A 99 7.31 3.53 -11.92
N HIS A 100 8.12 2.48 -11.81
CA HIS A 100 9.58 2.53 -11.91
C HIS A 100 10.07 1.35 -12.77
N LEU A 101 10.92 1.63 -13.75
CA LEU A 101 11.52 0.64 -14.63
C LEU A 101 12.83 0.06 -14.09
N SER A 102 13.31 -1.02 -14.70
CA SER A 102 14.50 -1.72 -14.22
C SER A 102 15.82 -0.98 -14.47
N ASP A 103 15.78 0.04 -15.33
CA ASP A 103 16.88 0.95 -15.61
C ASP A 103 16.98 2.13 -14.62
N GLY A 104 16.04 2.26 -13.69
CA GLY A 104 15.98 3.34 -12.71
C GLY A 104 14.93 4.41 -13.04
N ASP A 105 14.34 4.43 -14.23
CA ASP A 105 13.46 5.53 -14.62
C ASP A 105 12.09 5.43 -13.95
N VAL A 106 11.66 6.54 -13.34
CA VAL A 106 10.36 6.68 -12.67
C VAL A 106 9.42 7.50 -13.54
N TYR A 107 8.21 6.97 -13.75
CA TYR A 107 7.19 7.54 -14.60
C TYR A 107 5.85 7.70 -13.88
N ILE A 108 5.06 8.65 -14.35
CA ILE A 108 3.62 8.73 -14.11
C ILE A 108 2.90 8.38 -15.41
N ALA A 109 2.06 7.35 -15.41
CA ALA A 109 1.14 7.06 -16.51
C ALA A 109 -0.21 7.73 -16.25
N LEU A 110 -0.60 8.65 -17.14
CA LEU A 110 -1.83 9.44 -16.97
C LEU A 110 -3.06 8.64 -17.36
N GLY A 111 -3.91 8.33 -16.40
CA GLY A 111 -5.09 7.50 -16.58
C GLY A 111 -6.16 8.18 -17.43
N THR A 112 -7.07 7.40 -18.02
CA THR A 112 -8.24 7.94 -18.73
C THR A 112 -9.56 7.58 -18.06
N GLY A 113 -9.50 7.04 -16.84
CA GLY A 113 -10.66 6.60 -16.05
C GLY A 113 -11.20 5.22 -16.40
N ALA A 114 -10.73 4.62 -17.50
CA ALA A 114 -10.93 3.21 -17.76
C ALA A 114 -9.74 2.40 -17.25
N TRP A 115 -10.03 1.19 -16.78
CA TRP A 115 -9.01 0.23 -16.40
C TRP A 115 -8.00 0.07 -17.53
N ASN A 116 -6.72 0.22 -17.20
CA ASN A 116 -5.62 -0.12 -18.09
C ASN A 116 -5.50 0.74 -19.36
N THR A 117 -6.00 1.98 -19.32
CA THR A 117 -5.91 2.91 -20.44
C THR A 117 -5.28 4.21 -19.98
N TYR A 118 -4.26 4.65 -20.72
CA TYR A 118 -3.47 5.84 -20.42
C TYR A 118 -3.48 6.82 -21.60
N SER A 119 -3.54 8.12 -21.31
CA SER A 119 -3.48 9.18 -22.32
C SER A 119 -2.05 9.50 -22.72
N SER A 120 -1.10 9.42 -21.77
CA SER A 120 0.32 9.66 -21.97
C SER A 120 1.13 9.21 -20.76
N CYS A 121 2.46 9.28 -20.85
CA CYS A 121 3.37 9.05 -19.74
C CYS A 121 4.34 10.21 -19.56
N VAL A 122 4.62 10.54 -18.30
CA VAL A 122 5.55 11.60 -17.89
C VAL A 122 6.74 10.95 -17.21
N LEU A 123 7.94 11.11 -17.78
CA LEU A 123 9.19 10.77 -17.10
C LEU A 123 9.43 11.80 -15.99
N LEU A 124 9.60 11.33 -14.76
CA LEU A 124 10.04 12.16 -13.65
C LEU A 124 11.55 12.27 -13.66
N GLN A 125 12.25 11.20 -13.29
CA GLN A 125 13.70 11.09 -13.31
C GLN A 125 14.16 9.66 -12.99
N ASN A 126 15.47 9.43 -13.09
CA ASN A 126 16.10 8.18 -12.69
C ASN A 126 16.32 8.14 -11.17
N VAL A 127 15.90 7.06 -10.52
CA VAL A 127 16.04 6.79 -9.09
C VAL A 127 16.64 5.40 -8.90
N PRO A 128 17.63 5.20 -8.02
CA PRO A 128 18.20 3.88 -7.79
C PRO A 128 17.15 2.86 -7.29
N LEU A 129 17.32 1.60 -7.70
CA LEU A 129 16.36 0.52 -7.47
C LEU A 129 16.17 0.12 -5.99
N ASP A 130 16.94 0.67 -5.05
CA ASP A 130 16.77 0.43 -3.62
C ASP A 130 15.88 1.47 -2.92
N TRP A 131 15.34 2.42 -3.69
CA TRP A 131 14.30 3.34 -3.25
C TRP A 131 12.91 2.81 -3.55
N TYR A 132 12.02 3.12 -2.63
CA TYR A 132 10.61 2.72 -2.62
C TYR A 132 9.75 3.94 -2.40
N ALA A 133 8.58 3.98 -3.03
CA ALA A 133 7.70 5.14 -2.95
C ALA A 133 6.25 4.78 -2.66
N VAL A 134 5.53 5.76 -2.11
CA VAL A 134 4.07 5.82 -2.07
C VAL A 134 3.62 7.23 -2.48
N PRO A 135 2.63 7.38 -3.38
CA PRO A 135 1.97 8.67 -3.62
C PRO A 135 1.22 9.13 -2.36
N ALA A 136 1.28 10.41 -2.00
CA ALA A 136 0.63 10.93 -0.78
C ALA A 136 0.49 12.46 -0.83
N LYS A 137 -0.57 13.05 -0.29
CA LYS A 137 -0.76 14.51 -0.17
C LYS A 137 -0.11 15.03 1.12
N LEU A 138 1.17 15.40 1.09
CA LEU A 138 1.97 15.55 2.31
C LEU A 138 2.11 17.00 2.81
N VAL A 139 1.96 17.99 1.93
CA VAL A 139 2.25 19.41 2.23
C VAL A 139 1.06 20.37 2.08
N GLY A 140 -0.17 19.85 1.95
CA GLY A 140 -1.40 20.66 2.00
C GLY A 140 -1.56 21.68 0.85
N ASP A 141 -0.79 21.54 -0.22
CA ASP A 141 -0.85 22.38 -1.43
C ASP A 141 -1.92 21.90 -2.43
N GLY A 142 -2.59 20.79 -2.12
CA GLY A 142 -3.63 20.18 -2.92
C GLY A 142 -3.11 19.23 -4.01
N HIS A 143 -1.79 19.07 -4.14
CA HIS A 143 -1.19 18.12 -5.07
C HIS A 143 -0.84 16.79 -4.37
N VAL A 144 -0.73 15.74 -5.17
CA VAL A 144 -0.22 14.45 -4.71
C VAL A 144 1.30 14.50 -4.83
N ASP A 145 1.98 14.36 -3.70
CA ASP A 145 3.42 14.26 -3.58
C ASP A 145 3.89 12.79 -3.64
N ILE A 146 5.20 12.58 -3.47
CA ILE A 146 5.78 11.25 -3.42
C ILE A 146 6.68 11.11 -2.18
N ALA A 147 6.29 10.24 -1.26
CA ALA A 147 7.14 9.82 -0.15
C ALA A 147 8.09 8.72 -0.61
N TRP A 148 9.37 8.84 -0.25
CA TRP A 148 10.45 7.96 -0.64
C TRP A 148 11.15 7.35 0.57
N HIS A 149 11.45 6.06 0.48
CA HIS A 149 12.23 5.32 1.47
C HIS A 149 13.30 4.48 0.78
N ASN A 150 14.56 4.65 1.19
CA ASN A 150 15.66 3.82 0.74
C ASN A 150 15.86 2.63 1.68
N LYS A 151 15.60 1.41 1.21
CA LYS A 151 15.67 0.20 2.03
C LYS A 151 17.08 -0.13 2.50
N SER A 152 18.11 0.23 1.74
CA SER A 152 19.51 -0.10 2.06
C SER A 152 20.08 0.79 3.16
N SER A 153 19.78 2.08 3.08
CA SER A 153 20.34 3.13 3.93
C SER A 153 19.38 3.62 5.01
N GLY A 154 18.09 3.27 4.93
CA GLY A 154 17.03 3.78 5.79
C GLY A 154 16.71 5.26 5.57
N ALA A 155 17.23 5.86 4.49
CA ALA A 155 16.97 7.26 4.17
C ALA A 155 15.50 7.48 3.80
N PHE A 156 14.95 8.60 4.23
CA PHE A 156 13.61 9.04 3.86
C PHE A 156 13.69 10.37 3.12
N GLY A 157 12.85 10.55 2.10
CA GLY A 157 12.72 11.82 1.39
C GLY A 157 11.29 12.05 0.90
N LEU A 158 11.00 13.30 0.55
CA LEU A 158 9.75 13.75 -0.06
C LEU A 158 10.09 14.44 -1.38
N TRP A 159 9.37 14.09 -2.44
CA TRP A 159 9.29 14.94 -3.63
C TRP A 159 8.00 15.72 -3.55
N GLU A 160 8.13 17.03 -3.42
CA GLU A 160 7.00 17.96 -3.52
C GLU A 160 6.63 18.07 -5.00
N MET A 161 5.38 17.80 -5.32
CA MET A 161 4.91 17.74 -6.70
C MET A 161 3.99 18.91 -7.02
N ASN A 162 4.06 19.44 -8.24
CA ASN A 162 3.05 20.34 -8.80
C ASN A 162 2.48 19.69 -10.05
N GLY A 163 1.35 19.02 -9.86
CA GLY A 163 0.80 18.12 -10.86
C GLY A 163 1.76 16.96 -11.17
N THR A 164 2.12 16.79 -12.43
CA THR A 164 3.04 15.73 -12.89
C THR A 164 4.51 16.14 -12.88
N ALA A 165 4.86 17.29 -12.28
CA ALA A 165 6.22 17.82 -12.25
C ALA A 165 6.78 17.84 -10.83
N VAL A 166 8.06 17.47 -10.68
CA VAL A 166 8.78 17.61 -9.40
C VAL A 166 9.06 19.09 -9.17
N ALA A 167 8.45 19.66 -8.12
CA ALA A 167 8.60 21.06 -7.74
C ALA A 167 9.73 21.26 -6.72
N GLY A 168 9.98 20.28 -5.87
CA GLY A 168 10.95 20.37 -4.79
C GLY A 168 11.35 19.03 -4.20
N TYR A 169 12.39 19.06 -3.37
CA TYR A 169 12.86 17.93 -2.59
C TYR A 169 12.94 18.36 -1.13
N ALA A 170 12.29 17.61 -0.26
CA ALA A 170 12.33 17.83 1.18
C ALA A 170 12.82 16.56 1.89
N GLY A 171 13.54 16.75 3.00
CA GLY A 171 13.72 15.69 3.98
C GLY A 171 12.57 15.73 4.97
N VAL A 172 12.14 14.57 5.46
CA VAL A 172 11.18 14.55 6.57
C VAL A 172 11.93 14.76 7.88
N SER A 173 11.57 15.83 8.58
CA SER A 173 12.16 16.12 9.88
C SER A 173 11.61 15.17 10.95
N GLY A 174 12.49 14.69 11.83
CA GLY A 174 12.15 13.69 12.85
C GLY A 174 12.28 12.22 12.41
N ALA A 175 12.61 11.96 11.13
CA ALA A 175 12.94 10.62 10.66
C ALA A 175 14.40 10.27 11.01
N ASP A 176 14.60 9.37 11.97
CA ASP A 176 15.88 8.66 12.10
C ASP A 176 16.08 7.70 10.91
N THR A 177 17.28 7.14 10.77
CA THR A 177 17.53 6.04 9.84
C THR A 177 16.54 4.89 10.10
N ILE A 178 15.65 4.64 9.14
CA ILE A 178 14.63 3.61 9.25
C ILE A 178 15.28 2.23 9.04
N PRO A 179 15.12 1.28 9.99
CA PRO A 179 15.68 -0.06 9.80
C PRO A 179 15.09 -0.77 8.56
N PRO A 180 15.88 -1.59 7.85
CA PRO A 180 15.50 -2.17 6.56
C PRO A 180 14.29 -3.13 6.62
N GLU A 181 13.95 -3.62 7.81
CA GLU A 181 12.75 -4.44 8.04
C GLU A 181 11.44 -3.64 8.03
N TRP A 182 11.50 -2.31 8.13
CA TRP A 182 10.35 -1.43 8.04
C TRP A 182 10.10 -1.02 6.59
N ILE A 183 8.87 -1.24 6.15
CA ILE A 183 8.42 -1.02 4.80
C ILE A 183 7.37 0.09 4.77
N LEU A 184 7.63 1.13 3.99
CA LEU A 184 6.65 2.15 3.63
C LEU A 184 5.58 1.52 2.74
N SER A 185 4.35 1.43 3.25
CA SER A 185 3.34 0.54 2.68
C SER A 185 2.14 1.25 2.05
N ALA A 186 1.69 2.35 2.64
CA ALA A 186 0.52 3.10 2.19
C ALA A 186 0.53 4.51 2.79
N SER A 187 -0.42 5.33 2.36
CA SER A 187 -0.65 6.70 2.80
C SER A 187 -2.15 6.98 2.86
N SER A 188 -2.60 7.76 3.84
CA SER A 188 -3.96 8.31 3.92
C SER A 188 -4.08 9.29 5.08
N ASP A 189 -5.10 10.15 5.07
CA ASP A 189 -5.38 11.12 6.14
C ASP A 189 -6.13 10.48 7.32
N PHE A 190 -5.39 9.81 8.24
CA PHE A 190 -5.99 9.11 9.38
C PHE A 190 -6.46 10.08 10.47
N ASN A 191 -5.99 11.33 10.44
CA ASN A 191 -6.24 12.33 11.49
C ASN A 191 -7.23 13.43 11.08
N ALA A 192 -7.67 13.40 9.81
CA ALA A 192 -8.61 14.32 9.17
C ALA A 192 -8.14 15.79 9.12
N ASP A 193 -6.83 16.04 8.99
CA ASP A 193 -6.27 17.39 8.84
C ASP A 193 -6.12 17.85 7.38
N GLY A 194 -6.46 16.99 6.42
CA GLY A 194 -6.35 17.22 4.98
C GLY A 194 -4.99 16.88 4.38
N LYS A 195 -4.07 16.27 5.17
CA LYS A 195 -2.78 15.77 4.72
C LYS A 195 -2.68 14.27 5.03
N ASP A 196 -2.03 13.54 4.14
CA ASP A 196 -1.85 12.12 4.33
C ASP A 196 -0.77 11.84 5.39
N ASP A 197 -1.06 10.88 6.26
CA ASP A 197 -0.09 10.22 7.11
C ASP A 197 0.50 9.00 6.39
N LEU A 198 1.58 8.40 6.93
CA LEU A 198 2.27 7.26 6.31
C LEU A 198 2.18 5.98 7.12
N VAL A 199 1.88 4.87 6.45
CA VAL A 199 1.74 3.54 7.05
C VAL A 199 3.01 2.72 6.85
N TRP A 200 3.55 2.20 7.94
CA TRP A 200 4.77 1.41 8.00
C TRP A 200 4.50 0.00 8.51
N ARG A 201 5.15 -0.97 7.87
CA ARG A 201 5.04 -2.39 8.18
C ARG A 201 6.41 -2.97 8.51
N ASN A 202 6.57 -3.53 9.70
CA ASN A 202 7.76 -4.33 10.00
C ASN A 202 7.50 -5.78 9.58
N THR A 203 8.16 -6.23 8.50
CA THR A 203 7.93 -7.58 7.95
C THR A 203 8.55 -8.70 8.79
N THR A 204 9.43 -8.36 9.72
CA THR A 204 10.14 -9.31 10.59
C THR A 204 9.44 -9.48 11.93
N SER A 205 9.20 -8.38 12.65
CA SER A 205 8.56 -8.41 13.98
C SER A 205 7.05 -8.54 13.91
N GLY A 206 6.45 -8.15 12.78
CA GLY A 206 5.02 -8.07 12.66
C GLY A 206 4.42 -6.78 13.21
N GLN A 207 5.23 -5.79 13.57
CA GLN A 207 4.73 -4.48 14.02
C GLN A 207 4.20 -3.63 12.86
N ASN A 208 3.29 -2.71 13.21
CA ASN A 208 2.68 -1.76 12.29
C ASN A 208 2.67 -0.38 12.92
N ALA A 209 2.98 0.66 12.15
CA ALA A 209 2.98 2.02 12.65
C ALA A 209 2.36 2.98 11.62
N ILE A 210 1.72 4.03 12.12
CA ILE A 210 1.32 5.21 11.35
C ILE A 210 2.23 6.35 11.82
N TRP A 211 2.94 6.95 10.89
CA TRP A 211 3.64 8.21 11.10
C TRP A 211 2.68 9.34 10.80
N VAL A 212 2.29 10.05 11.85
CA VAL A 212 1.38 11.20 11.75
C VAL A 212 2.21 12.40 11.28
N LEU A 213 1.77 13.03 10.20
CA LEU A 213 2.56 14.06 9.51
C LEU A 213 1.84 15.41 9.52
N ASP A 214 2.63 16.47 9.61
CA ASP A 214 2.20 17.84 9.33
C ASP A 214 3.23 18.51 8.43
N ASN A 215 2.86 18.76 7.17
CA ASN A 215 3.73 19.38 6.16
C ASN A 215 5.10 18.68 6.04
N GLY A 216 5.09 17.35 5.87
CA GLY A 216 6.31 16.55 5.78
C GLY A 216 7.12 16.47 7.09
N THR A 217 6.55 16.80 8.24
CA THR A 217 7.20 16.63 9.56
C THR A 217 6.47 15.60 10.39
N ILE A 218 7.19 14.65 10.99
CA ILE A 218 6.58 13.66 11.88
C ILE A 218 6.22 14.34 13.19
N VAL A 219 4.93 14.40 13.49
CA VAL A 219 4.40 15.02 14.73
C VAL A 219 3.98 13.98 15.77
N ASP A 220 3.72 12.74 15.35
CA ASP A 220 3.38 11.63 16.24
C ASP A 220 3.65 10.27 15.57
N VAL A 221 3.73 9.21 16.35
CA VAL A 221 3.83 7.82 15.86
C VAL A 221 2.83 6.95 16.60
N LYS A 222 1.97 6.26 15.83
CA LYS A 222 0.92 5.39 16.37
C LYS A 222 1.19 3.95 16.00
N PHE A 223 1.40 3.10 16.99
CA PHE A 223 1.51 1.67 16.76
C PHE A 223 0.13 1.02 16.68
N LEU A 224 -0.07 0.19 15.65
CA LEU A 224 -1.26 -0.64 15.51
C LEU A 224 -0.96 -2.06 16.02
N THR A 225 -2.00 -2.91 16.04
CA THR A 225 -1.86 -4.32 16.40
C THR A 225 -0.80 -5.02 15.55
N ASP A 226 -0.08 -5.98 16.14
CA ASP A 226 0.87 -6.79 15.38
C ASP A 226 0.15 -7.79 14.46
N VAL A 227 0.68 -7.97 13.25
CA VAL A 227 0.23 -8.98 12.28
C VAL A 227 1.36 -9.97 12.03
N PRO A 228 1.09 -11.28 11.90
CA PRO A 228 2.13 -12.25 11.54
C PRO A 228 2.84 -11.91 10.22
N SER A 229 4.07 -12.41 10.07
CA SER A 229 4.77 -12.37 8.78
C SER A 229 3.97 -13.10 7.69
N GLY A 230 4.19 -12.72 6.43
CA GLY A 230 3.41 -13.22 5.29
C GLY A 230 2.09 -12.48 5.04
N TRP A 231 1.82 -11.41 5.80
CA TRP A 231 0.77 -10.43 5.53
C TRP A 231 1.39 -9.09 5.13
N TYR A 232 0.78 -8.48 4.12
CA TYR A 232 1.23 -7.26 3.46
C TYR A 232 0.10 -6.24 3.45
N ILE A 233 0.42 -4.99 3.79
CA ILE A 233 -0.49 -3.86 3.62
C ILE A 233 -0.44 -3.47 2.15
N ARG A 234 -1.60 -3.42 1.48
CA ARG A 234 -1.72 -3.16 0.05
C ARG A 234 -2.27 -1.79 -0.28
N GLY A 235 -2.82 -1.08 0.69
CA GLY A 235 -3.36 0.26 0.49
C GLY A 235 -4.12 0.73 1.72
N ALA A 236 -4.51 1.99 1.69
CA ALA A 236 -5.35 2.62 2.69
C ALA A 236 -6.46 3.42 1.99
N GLY A 237 -7.67 3.41 2.55
CA GLY A 237 -8.86 4.04 1.98
C GLY A 237 -10.12 3.66 2.76
N ASP A 238 -11.23 4.35 2.55
CA ASP A 238 -12.53 4.14 3.22
C ASP A 238 -13.26 2.90 2.67
N TYR A 239 -12.79 1.72 3.08
CA TYR A 239 -13.38 0.45 2.66
C TYR A 239 -14.75 0.20 3.30
N ASN A 240 -15.09 0.84 4.43
CA ASN A 240 -16.34 0.59 5.13
C ASN A 240 -17.43 1.68 4.89
N GLY A 241 -17.05 2.82 4.32
CA GLY A 241 -17.94 3.93 3.97
C GLY A 241 -18.26 4.89 5.12
N ASP A 242 -17.42 4.96 6.17
CA ASP A 242 -17.60 5.85 7.32
C ASP A 242 -16.85 7.19 7.21
N GLY A 243 -16.17 7.41 6.07
CA GLY A 243 -15.39 8.60 5.78
C GLY A 243 -14.03 8.61 6.46
N LYS A 244 -13.52 7.46 6.91
CA LYS A 244 -12.20 7.33 7.54
C LYS A 244 -11.35 6.28 6.82
N PRO A 245 -10.02 6.45 6.78
CA PRO A 245 -9.18 5.45 6.14
C PRO A 245 -9.10 4.14 6.93
N ASP A 246 -9.33 3.05 6.22
CA ASP A 246 -9.11 1.67 6.64
C ASP A 246 -7.83 1.11 5.96
N LEU A 247 -7.36 -0.08 6.36
CA LEU A 247 -6.19 -0.73 5.74
C LEU A 247 -6.57 -2.00 4.98
N LEU A 248 -6.12 -2.10 3.73
CA LEU A 248 -6.22 -3.31 2.91
C LEU A 248 -5.03 -4.21 3.17
N TRP A 249 -5.31 -5.45 3.57
CA TRP A 249 -4.33 -6.47 3.86
C TRP A 249 -4.41 -7.62 2.87
N TRP A 250 -3.27 -8.19 2.55
CA TRP A 250 -3.18 -9.38 1.70
C TRP A 250 -2.15 -10.37 2.24
N SER A 251 -2.50 -11.64 2.17
CA SER A 251 -1.55 -12.73 2.37
C SER A 251 -1.63 -13.71 1.20
N PRO A 252 -0.54 -13.91 0.43
CA PRO A 252 -0.54 -14.94 -0.61
C PRO A 252 -0.65 -16.34 -0.02
N SER A 253 -0.32 -16.49 1.28
CA SER A 253 -0.13 -17.80 1.88
C SER A 253 -1.17 -18.24 2.90
N ALA A 254 -2.08 -17.33 3.28
CA ALA A 254 -3.15 -17.67 4.21
C ALA A 254 -4.24 -18.57 3.60
N ALA A 255 -4.32 -18.69 2.27
CA ALA A 255 -5.24 -19.57 1.55
C ALA A 255 -4.70 -19.97 0.15
N PRO A 256 -5.25 -21.01 -0.51
CA PRO A 256 -4.79 -21.45 -1.83
C PRO A 256 -4.76 -20.35 -2.91
N ASP A 257 -5.70 -19.40 -2.83
CA ASP A 257 -5.82 -18.27 -3.77
C ASP A 257 -5.33 -16.94 -3.15
N GLY A 258 -4.62 -17.01 -2.02
CA GLY A 258 -4.37 -15.86 -1.17
C GLY A 258 -5.62 -15.40 -0.40
N LEU A 259 -5.40 -14.48 0.54
CA LEU A 259 -6.44 -13.96 1.41
C LEU A 259 -6.34 -12.44 1.44
N THR A 260 -7.46 -11.76 1.19
CA THR A 260 -7.58 -10.31 1.31
C THR A 260 -8.49 -9.97 2.49
N ALA A 261 -8.06 -9.04 3.33
CA ALA A 261 -8.80 -8.60 4.50
C ALA A 261 -8.76 -7.08 4.62
N VAL A 262 -9.77 -6.51 5.27
CA VAL A 262 -9.78 -5.09 5.64
C VAL A 262 -9.65 -4.96 7.16
N TRP A 263 -8.79 -4.05 7.58
CA TRP A 263 -8.78 -3.54 8.94
C TRP A 263 -9.58 -2.26 8.99
N VAL A 264 -10.73 -2.32 9.64
CA VAL A 264 -11.54 -1.15 9.90
C VAL A 264 -10.91 -0.34 11.03
N LEU A 265 -10.60 0.92 10.74
CA LEU A 265 -9.98 1.84 11.68
C LEU A 265 -10.94 2.97 12.05
N ASN A 266 -10.68 3.58 13.18
CA ASN A 266 -11.26 4.87 13.56
C ASN A 266 -10.12 5.71 14.11
N GLU A 267 -9.68 6.65 13.28
CA GLU A 267 -8.37 7.29 13.43
C GLU A 267 -7.27 6.21 13.51
N TYR A 268 -6.59 6.12 14.65
CA TYR A 268 -5.48 5.17 14.86
C TYR A 268 -5.91 3.89 15.58
N LEU A 269 -7.20 3.73 15.89
CA LEU A 269 -7.70 2.57 16.63
C LEU A 269 -8.29 1.53 15.69
N GLN A 270 -7.77 0.31 15.75
CA GLN A 270 -8.41 -0.84 15.10
C GLN A 270 -9.72 -1.18 15.80
N ILE A 271 -10.85 -1.05 15.09
CA ILE A 271 -12.18 -1.37 15.62
C ILE A 271 -12.50 -2.85 15.41
N THR A 272 -12.16 -3.42 14.25
CA THR A 272 -12.42 -4.84 13.92
C THR A 272 -11.44 -5.37 12.86
N ALA A 273 -11.27 -6.70 12.81
CA ALA A 273 -10.83 -7.40 11.61
C ALA A 273 -12.08 -8.01 10.93
N ALA A 274 -12.62 -7.36 9.89
CA ALA A 274 -13.73 -7.88 9.07
C ALA A 274 -14.00 -6.96 7.85
N PRO A 275 -14.57 -7.45 6.73
CA PRO A 275 -14.74 -8.83 6.27
C PRO A 275 -13.61 -9.26 5.32
N LEU A 276 -13.60 -10.55 4.97
CA LEU A 276 -12.88 -11.05 3.81
C LEU A 276 -13.44 -10.40 2.55
N LEU A 277 -12.64 -9.64 1.83
CA LEU A 277 -12.97 -9.36 0.44
C LEU A 277 -12.80 -10.68 -0.32
N THR A 278 -13.88 -11.18 -0.91
CA THR A 278 -13.77 -12.32 -1.81
C THR A 278 -12.95 -11.87 -3.01
N SER A 279 -11.76 -12.45 -3.16
CA SER A 279 -10.97 -12.29 -4.38
C SER A 279 -11.85 -12.53 -5.63
N PRO A 280 -11.70 -11.75 -6.72
CA PRO A 280 -12.42 -11.98 -7.97
C PRO A 280 -12.21 -13.38 -8.58
N GLY A 281 -11.21 -14.11 -8.10
CA GLY A 281 -10.94 -15.50 -8.47
C GLY A 281 -9.56 -15.96 -8.03
N ALA A 282 -9.16 -17.16 -8.43
CA ALA A 282 -7.79 -17.63 -8.25
C ALA A 282 -6.80 -16.67 -8.96
N ASN A 283 -5.63 -16.45 -8.34
CA ASN A 283 -4.52 -15.65 -8.88
C ASN A 283 -4.76 -14.14 -8.99
N TYR A 284 -5.78 -13.57 -8.34
CA TYR A 284 -5.90 -12.11 -8.23
C TYR A 284 -5.12 -11.58 -7.03
N ILE A 285 -4.39 -10.50 -7.25
CA ILE A 285 -3.59 -9.80 -6.24
C ILE A 285 -4.20 -8.40 -6.08
N PRO A 286 -4.54 -7.96 -4.86
CA PRO A 286 -4.89 -6.57 -4.62
C PRO A 286 -3.64 -5.69 -4.78
N LEU A 287 -3.69 -4.72 -5.70
CA LEU A 287 -2.57 -3.81 -6.00
C LEU A 287 -2.67 -2.49 -5.22
N GLY A 288 -3.83 -2.21 -4.63
CA GLY A 288 -4.16 -0.93 -4.02
C GLY A 288 -5.65 -0.84 -3.71
N GLY A 289 -6.03 0.20 -2.98
CA GLY A 289 -7.40 0.71 -2.97
C GLY A 289 -7.47 2.12 -2.40
N TRP A 290 -8.57 2.82 -2.67
CA TRP A 290 -8.74 4.26 -2.45
C TRP A 290 -10.22 4.69 -2.46
N ASP A 291 -10.42 5.97 -2.14
CA ASP A 291 -11.68 6.74 -2.28
C ASP A 291 -11.85 7.44 -3.63
#